data_AF-A0A1I3QHC2-F1
#
_entry.id   AF-A0A1I3QHC2-F1
#
_cell.length_a   1.000
_cell.length_b   1.000
_cell.length_c   1.000
_cell.angle_alpha   90.00
_cell.angle_beta   90.00
_cell.angle_gamma   90.00
#
_symmetry.space_group_name_H-M   'P 1'
#
loop_
_entity.id
_entity.type
_entity.pdbx_description
1 polymer ?
#
loop_
_entity_poly.entity_id
_entity_poly.type
_entity_poly.pdbx_seq_one_letter_code
_entity_poly.pdbx_strand_id
1 'polypeptide(L)'
;MTDQPVDLDKHRGMAAQKATDLRRVLAEVENNVRELREREADLESRMLTVPAASWSEAAVKARYVLNLYAASLPPEDTRHRALVAALFDDFAKLGEGG
;
A
#
# COMPACT_ATOMS: atom_id res chain seq x y z
N MET A 1 33.40 19.37 -39.80
CA MET A 1 33.34 18.61 -38.54
C MET A 1 33.64 19.59 -37.41
N THR A 2 32.61 20.05 -36.71
CA THR A 2 32.77 20.89 -35.51
C THR A 2 32.95 19.99 -34.32
N ASP A 3 34.19 19.59 -34.06
CA ASP A 3 34.56 18.78 -32.89
C ASP A 3 34.74 19.75 -31.71
N GLN A 4 33.64 20.13 -31.08
CA GLN A 4 33.67 20.89 -29.84
C GLN A 4 34.14 19.94 -28.73
N PRO A 5 35.24 20.24 -28.02
CA PRO A 5 35.73 19.37 -26.97
C PRO A 5 34.70 19.26 -25.86
N VAL A 6 34.16 18.06 -25.67
CA VAL A 6 33.19 17.75 -24.62
C VAL A 6 33.92 17.76 -23.27
N ASP A 7 33.48 18.64 -22.36
CA ASP A 7 34.05 18.79 -21.02
C ASP A 7 33.64 17.61 -20.11
N LEU A 8 34.44 16.54 -20.16
CA LEU A 8 34.20 15.27 -19.45
C LEU A 8 34.09 15.44 -17.94
N ASP A 9 34.75 16.43 -17.35
CA ASP A 9 34.72 16.68 -15.90
C ASP A 9 33.38 17.27 -15.45
N LYS A 10 32.81 18.20 -16.25
CA LYS A 10 31.44 18.67 -16.00
C LYS A 10 30.41 17.55 -16.12
N HIS A 11 30.55 16.67 -17.11
CA HIS A 11 29.66 15.53 -17.28
C HIS A 11 29.76 14.54 -16.10
N ARG A 12 30.97 14.29 -15.58
CA ARG A 12 31.18 13.45 -14.39
C ARG A 12 30.59 14.07 -13.12
N GLY A 13 30.76 15.38 -12.92
CA GLY A 13 30.16 16.11 -11.80
C GLY A 13 28.64 16.05 -11.81
N MET A 14 28.01 16.24 -12.98
CA MET A 14 26.55 16.12 -13.14
C MET A 14 26.05 14.69 -12.91
N ALA A 15 26.78 13.68 -13.39
CA ALA A 15 26.44 12.28 -13.14
C ALA A 15 26.52 11.91 -11.65
N ALA A 16 27.56 12.37 -10.96
CA ALA A 16 27.72 12.17 -9.52
C ALA A 16 26.61 12.87 -8.71
N GLN A 17 26.26 14.11 -9.07
CA GLN A 17 25.16 14.84 -8.46
C GLN A 17 23.82 14.09 -8.64
N LYS A 18 23.51 13.67 -9.87
CA LYS A 18 22.28 12.92 -10.19
C LYS A 18 22.21 11.60 -9.42
N ALA A 19 23.33 10.88 -9.28
CA ALA A 19 23.38 9.66 -8.50
C ALA A 19 23.13 9.92 -7.00
N THR A 20 23.62 11.02 -6.47
CA THR A 20 23.36 11.43 -5.07
C THR A 20 21.90 11.82 -4.86
N ASP A 21 21.32 12.60 -5.78
CA ASP A 21 19.91 12.98 -5.71
C ASP A 21 18.99 11.77 -5.78
N LEU A 22 19.29 10.79 -6.65
CA LEU A 22 18.54 9.53 -6.70
C LEU A 22 18.63 8.75 -5.38
N ARG A 23 19.81 8.64 -4.78
CA ARG A 23 19.96 7.96 -3.48
C ARG A 23 19.17 8.66 -2.37
N ARG A 24 19.14 9.99 -2.37
CA ARG A 24 18.35 10.78 -1.41
C ARG A 24 16.86 10.52 -1.56
N VAL A 25 16.34 10.55 -2.80
CA VAL A 25 14.92 10.25 -3.07
C VAL A 25 14.58 8.82 -2.66
N LEU A 26 15.44 7.85 -2.97
CA LEU A 26 15.23 6.47 -2.54
C LEU A 26 15.19 6.33 -1.02
N ALA A 27 16.13 6.95 -0.30
CA ALA A 27 16.15 6.93 1.16
C ALA A 27 14.90 7.60 1.78
N GLU A 28 14.40 8.67 1.16
CA GLU A 28 13.15 9.32 1.58
C GLU A 28 11.94 8.40 1.37
N VAL A 29 11.85 7.75 0.21
CA VAL A 29 10.79 6.76 -0.08
C VAL A 29 10.85 5.60 0.90
N GLU A 30 12.02 5.04 1.17
CA GLU A 30 12.20 3.95 2.13
C GLU A 30 11.75 4.35 3.54
N ASN A 31 12.11 5.56 4.00
CA ASN A 31 11.66 6.09 5.28
C ASN A 31 10.13 6.25 5.34
N ASN A 32 9.53 6.80 4.28
CA ASN A 32 8.08 6.98 4.19
C ASN A 32 7.35 5.63 4.19
N VAL A 33 7.88 4.63 3.48
CA VAL A 33 7.33 3.26 3.47
C VAL A 33 7.41 2.63 4.86
N ARG A 34 8.51 2.82 5.59
CA ARG A 34 8.64 2.33 6.97
C ARG A 34 7.61 2.99 7.89
N GLU A 35 7.50 4.31 7.86
CA GLU A 35 6.54 5.05 8.69
C GLU A 35 5.09 4.66 8.37
N LEU A 36 4.77 4.45 7.09
CA LEU A 36 3.44 3.99 6.67
C LEU A 36 3.12 2.61 7.26
N ARG A 37 4.08 1.67 7.21
CA ARG A 37 3.91 0.33 7.77
C ARG A 37 3.73 0.35 9.29
N GLU A 38 4.48 1.19 10.00
CA GLU A 38 4.33 1.34 11.45
C GLU A 38 2.95 1.87 11.84
N ARG A 39 2.45 2.87 11.10
CA ARG A 39 1.10 3.43 11.30
C ARG A 39 0.00 2.43 10.95
N GLU A 40 0.18 1.66 9.88
CA GLU A 40 -0.76 0.60 9.49
C GLU A 40 -0.85 -0.47 10.59
N ALA A 41 0.29 -0.94 11.11
CA ALA A 41 0.33 -1.93 12.19
C ALA A 41 -0.33 -1.42 13.49
N ASP A 42 -0.12 -0.15 13.86
CA ASP A 42 -0.79 0.45 15.02
C ASP A 42 -2.32 0.53 14.81
N LEU A 43 -2.76 0.90 13.61
CA LEU A 43 -4.18 0.95 13.27
C LEU A 43 -4.82 -0.44 13.32
N GLU A 44 -4.18 -1.45 12.73
CA GLU A 44 -4.63 -2.85 12.79
C GLU A 44 -4.72 -3.35 14.24
N SER A 45 -3.70 -3.06 15.05
CA SER A 45 -3.68 -3.43 16.47
C SER A 45 -4.85 -2.81 17.24
N ARG A 46 -5.13 -1.52 17.04
CA ARG A 46 -6.29 -0.85 17.65
C ARG A 46 -7.61 -1.43 17.15
N MET A 47 -7.70 -1.74 15.85
CA MET A 47 -8.89 -2.34 15.24
C MET A 47 -9.20 -3.72 15.83
N LEU A 48 -8.17 -4.51 16.16
CA LEU A 48 -8.29 -5.85 16.74
C LEU A 48 -8.53 -5.85 18.26
N THR A 49 -8.06 -4.82 18.98
CA THR A 49 -8.17 -4.74 20.44
C THR A 49 -9.49 -4.12 20.92
N VAL A 50 -10.11 -3.25 20.12
CA VAL A 50 -11.40 -2.64 20.45
C VAL A 50 -12.53 -3.51 19.88
N PRO A 51 -13.43 -4.06 20.71
CA PRO A 51 -14.61 -4.77 20.22
C PRO A 51 -15.48 -3.84 19.36
N ALA A 52 -16.11 -4.36 18.30
CA ALA A 52 -17.06 -3.58 17.53
C ALA A 52 -18.30 -3.24 18.36
N ALA A 53 -18.70 -1.96 18.37
CA ALA A 53 -19.87 -1.48 19.11
C ALA A 53 -21.18 -1.60 18.30
N SER A 54 -21.09 -1.84 17.00
CA SER A 54 -22.24 -2.00 16.10
C SER A 54 -21.96 -2.99 14.98
N TRP A 55 -23.02 -3.47 14.32
CA TRP A 55 -22.89 -4.30 13.13
C TRP A 55 -22.16 -3.59 11.99
N SER A 56 -22.44 -2.29 11.78
CA SER A 56 -21.74 -1.49 10.78
C SER A 56 -20.24 -1.44 11.05
N GLU A 57 -19.83 -1.28 12.31
CA GLU A 57 -18.42 -1.26 12.68
C GLU A 57 -17.77 -2.65 12.48
N ALA A 58 -18.47 -3.72 12.87
CA ALA A 58 -18.00 -5.10 12.65
C ALA A 58 -17.82 -5.42 11.16
N ALA A 59 -18.76 -4.98 10.31
CA ALA A 59 -18.70 -5.17 8.87
C ALA A 59 -17.50 -4.43 8.23
N VAL A 60 -17.18 -3.22 8.71
CA VAL A 60 -15.98 -2.48 8.27
C VAL A 60 -14.71 -3.23 8.64
N LYS A 61 -14.60 -3.72 9.89
CA LYS A 61 -13.44 -4.52 10.34
C LYS A 61 -13.29 -5.81 9.53
N ALA A 62 -14.40 -6.52 9.29
CA ALA A 62 -14.42 -7.72 8.46
C ALA A 62 -14.01 -7.43 7.01
N ARG A 63 -14.50 -6.35 6.42
CA ARG A 63 -14.15 -5.93 5.05
C ARG A 63 -12.65 -5.67 4.91
N TYR A 64 -12.04 -5.02 5.91
CA TYR A 64 -10.60 -4.80 5.93
C TYR A 64 -9.81 -6.12 5.90
N VAL A 65 -10.11 -7.04 6.82
CA VAL A 65 -9.41 -8.34 6.90
C VAL A 65 -9.62 -9.17 5.62
N LEU A 66 -10.83 -9.17 5.07
CA LEU A 66 -11.13 -9.90 3.83
C LEU A 66 -10.43 -9.30 2.61
N ASN A 67 -10.22 -7.99 2.56
CA ASN A 67 -9.40 -7.36 1.51
C ASN A 67 -7.93 -7.78 1.62
N LEU A 68 -7.36 -7.82 2.83
CA LEU A 68 -6.00 -8.32 3.05
C LEU A 68 -5.86 -9.78 2.61
N TYR A 69 -6.82 -10.61 3.02
CA TYR A 69 -6.90 -11.99 2.59
C TYR A 69 -6.95 -12.09 1.05
N ALA A 70 -7.87 -11.37 0.40
CA ALA A 70 -8.00 -11.39 -1.05
C ALA A 70 -6.75 -10.87 -1.80
N ALA A 71 -6.04 -9.91 -1.23
CA ALA A 71 -4.78 -9.40 -1.78
C ALA A 71 -3.64 -10.42 -1.67
N SER A 72 -3.63 -11.24 -0.61
CA SER A 72 -2.62 -12.30 -0.41
C SER A 72 -2.83 -13.54 -1.28
N LEU A 73 -4.04 -13.72 -1.85
CA LEU A 73 -4.36 -14.88 -2.67
C LEU A 73 -3.57 -14.87 -3.99
N PRO A 74 -3.19 -16.05 -4.51
CA PRO A 74 -2.70 -16.18 -5.88
C PRO A 74 -3.71 -15.60 -6.90
N PRO A 75 -3.25 -15.13 -8.07
CA PRO A 75 -4.15 -14.61 -9.10
C PRO A 75 -5.16 -15.67 -9.59
N GLU A 76 -4.75 -16.94 -9.63
CA GLU A 76 -5.57 -18.07 -10.10
C GLU A 76 -6.67 -18.51 -9.12
N ASP A 77 -6.63 -18.05 -7.87
CA ASP A 77 -7.59 -18.46 -6.86
C ASP A 77 -8.92 -17.69 -6.99
N THR A 78 -9.64 -18.00 -8.06
CA THR A 78 -10.93 -17.41 -8.42
C THR A 78 -12.03 -17.79 -7.43
N ARG A 79 -11.95 -18.99 -6.82
CA ARG A 79 -12.96 -19.49 -5.88
C ARG A 79 -13.00 -18.65 -4.61
N HIS A 80 -11.85 -18.42 -3.95
CA HIS A 80 -11.83 -17.66 -2.71
C HIS A 80 -12.15 -16.18 -2.95
N ARG A 81 -11.74 -15.62 -4.09
CA ARG A 81 -12.15 -14.26 -4.50
C ARG A 81 -13.67 -14.14 -4.68
N ALA A 82 -14.32 -15.14 -5.27
CA ALA A 82 -15.78 -15.15 -5.41
C ALA A 82 -16.51 -15.21 -4.06
N LEU A 83 -15.97 -15.98 -3.10
CA LEU A 83 -16.52 -16.04 -1.74
C LEU A 83 -16.41 -14.69 -1.02
N VAL A 84 -15.26 -14.02 -1.13
CA VAL A 84 -15.06 -12.67 -0.57
C VAL A 84 -16.03 -11.66 -1.19
N ALA A 85 -16.22 -11.71 -2.51
CA ALA A 85 -17.16 -10.84 -3.21
C ALA A 85 -18.61 -11.05 -2.72
N ALA A 86 -19.06 -12.31 -2.60
CA ALA A 86 -20.38 -12.62 -2.08
C ALA A 86 -20.60 -12.09 -0.65
N LEU A 87 -19.59 -12.19 0.23
CA LEU A 87 -19.66 -11.62 1.58
C LEU A 87 -19.77 -10.09 1.56
N PHE A 88 -19.08 -9.41 0.65
CA PHE A 88 -19.21 -7.95 0.51
C PHE A 88 -20.59 -7.53 0.03
N ASP A 89 -21.20 -8.29 -0.88
CA ASP A 89 -22.58 -8.04 -1.32
C ASP A 89 -23.56 -8.19 -0.15
N ASP A 90 -23.37 -9.20 0.71
CA ASP A 90 -24.22 -9.40 1.88
C ASP A 90 -24.03 -8.30 2.93
N PHE A 91 -22.80 -7.82 3.14
CA PHE A 91 -22.56 -6.65 3.99
C PHE A 91 -23.24 -5.39 3.45
N ALA A 92 -23.23 -5.16 2.13
CA ALA A 92 -23.91 -4.03 1.52
C ALA A 92 -25.43 -4.10 1.75
N LYS A 93 -26.05 -5.26 1.50
CA LYS A 93 -27.49 -5.48 1.75
C LYS A 93 -27.88 -5.21 3.21
N LEU A 94 -27.06 -5.67 4.15
CA LEU A 94 -27.33 -5.50 5.58
C LEU A 94 -27.04 -4.07 6.08
N GLY A 95 -26.21 -3.30 5.36
CA GLY A 95 -25.91 -1.90 5.67
C GLY A 95 -26.99 -0.91 5.18
N GLU A 96 -27.75 -1.27 4.15
CA GLU A 96 -28.86 -0.45 3.63
C GLU A 96 -30.17 -0.62 4.43
N GLY A 97 -30.26 -1.67 5.26
CA GLY A 97 -31.46 -2.02 6.02
C GLY A 97 -31.45 -1.62 7.52
N GLY A 98 -30.53 -0.76 7.94
CA GLY A 98 -30.33 -0.33 9.34
C GLY A 98 -30.67 1.14 9.59
#